data_AF-A0A453D8K5-F1
#
_entry.id   AF-A0A453D8K5-F1
#
_cell.length_a   1.000
_cell.length_b   1.000
_cell.length_c   1.000
_cell.angle_alpha   90.00
_cell.angle_beta   90.00
_cell.angle_gamma   90.00
#
_symmetry.space_group_name_H-M   'P 1'
#
loop_
_entity.id
_entity.type
_entity.pdbx_description
1 polymer ?
#
loop_
_entity_poly.entity_id
_entity_poly.type
_entity_poly.pdbx_seq_one_letter_code
_entity_poly.pdbx_strand_id
1 'polypeptide(L)'
;FYDDTALPKLVADFASLELSPVDGRTMTDFMHTRGLNMCSLGRVVELAEKLPHIQSICIHEMVIRAFKHVIRAVIAAVDDMQNMSAVIAETLNILLGSPRLENDLDTDANEHNLRLKWVESFLSERYCWTLKDEFAHLRKPIILRGLCSKVGLELVARDYDMNSPNPFDKSDIVNIVPICKVAYY
;
A
#
# COMPACT_ATOMS: atom_id res chain seq x y z
N PHE A 1 2.92 -19.19 -21.04
CA PHE A 1 2.02 -19.92 -20.10
C PHE A 1 1.63 -19.05 -18.90
N TYR A 2 2.60 -18.55 -18.12
CA TYR A 2 2.31 -17.70 -16.95
C TYR A 2 1.51 -16.44 -17.34
N ASP A 3 2.04 -15.62 -18.25
CA ASP A 3 1.39 -14.38 -18.69
C ASP A 3 0.27 -14.58 -19.72
N ASP A 4 0.35 -15.63 -20.54
CA ASP A 4 -0.59 -15.87 -21.63
C ASP A 4 -1.79 -16.73 -21.24
N THR A 5 -1.76 -17.39 -20.07
CA THR A 5 -2.79 -18.36 -19.68
C THR A 5 -3.20 -18.20 -18.23
N ALA A 6 -2.24 -18.24 -17.29
CA ALA A 6 -2.58 -18.28 -15.87
C ALA A 6 -3.17 -16.95 -15.36
N LEU A 7 -2.54 -15.81 -15.69
CA LEU A 7 -3.08 -14.48 -15.31
C LEU A 7 -4.39 -14.13 -16.06
N PRO A 8 -4.51 -14.36 -17.38
CA PRO A 8 -5.79 -14.15 -18.07
C PRO A 8 -6.92 -14.99 -17.50
N LYS A 9 -6.64 -16.25 -17.13
CA LYS A 9 -7.63 -17.11 -16.47
C LYS A 9 -8.04 -16.56 -15.11
N LEU A 10 -7.10 -16.08 -14.30
CA LEU A 10 -7.44 -15.41 -13.04
C LEU A 10 -8.38 -14.23 -13.25
N VAL A 11 -8.10 -13.38 -14.23
CA VAL A 11 -8.95 -12.23 -14.54
C VAL A 11 -10.31 -12.66 -15.10
N ALA A 12 -10.38 -13.73 -15.89
CA ALA A 12 -11.63 -14.30 -16.36
C ALA A 12 -12.51 -14.83 -15.21
N ASP A 13 -11.89 -15.47 -14.21
CA ASP A 13 -12.59 -15.96 -13.02
C ASP A 13 -13.10 -14.81 -12.15
N PHE A 14 -12.41 -13.67 -12.12
CA PHE A 14 -12.93 -12.43 -11.53
C PHE A 14 -14.08 -11.83 -12.33
N ALA A 15 -13.98 -11.82 -13.67
CA ALA A 15 -15.01 -11.27 -14.55
C ALA A 15 -16.33 -12.08 -14.49
N SER A 16 -16.22 -13.39 -14.31
CA SER A 16 -17.34 -14.31 -14.16
C SER A 16 -17.87 -14.41 -12.73
N LEU A 17 -17.22 -13.72 -11.77
CA LEU A 17 -17.53 -13.76 -10.34
C LEU A 17 -17.37 -15.16 -9.69
N GLU A 18 -16.67 -16.09 -10.34
CA GLU A 18 -16.26 -17.35 -9.73
C GLU A 18 -15.32 -17.09 -8.55
N LEU A 19 -14.47 -16.07 -8.69
CA LEU A 19 -13.68 -15.49 -7.60
C LEU A 19 -14.03 -14.00 -7.46
N SER A 20 -13.98 -13.48 -6.23
CA SER A 20 -14.28 -12.07 -5.98
C SER A 20 -13.41 -11.54 -4.84
N PRO A 21 -12.26 -10.90 -5.14
CA PRO A 21 -11.44 -10.27 -4.13
C PRO A 21 -12.17 -9.03 -3.60
N VAL A 22 -12.21 -8.92 -2.28
CA VAL A 22 -12.83 -7.78 -1.59
C VAL A 22 -11.78 -6.78 -1.08
N ASP A 23 -10.53 -7.22 -0.96
CA ASP A 23 -9.39 -6.44 -0.48
C ASP A 23 -8.05 -7.02 -0.96
N GLY A 24 -6.95 -6.35 -0.59
CA GLY A 24 -5.60 -6.80 -0.94
C GLY A 24 -5.20 -8.14 -0.30
N ARG A 25 -5.85 -8.56 0.79
CA ARG A 25 -5.60 -9.85 1.44
C ARG A 25 -6.17 -10.98 0.60
N THR A 26 -7.46 -10.92 0.29
CA THR A 26 -8.13 -11.89 -0.59
C THR A 26 -7.52 -11.93 -1.98
N MET A 27 -7.10 -10.78 -2.54
CA MET A 27 -6.30 -10.74 -3.78
C MET A 27 -4.99 -11.53 -3.66
N THR A 28 -4.25 -11.31 -2.57
CA THR A 28 -3.00 -12.05 -2.30
C THR A 28 -3.27 -13.56 -2.17
N ASP A 29 -4.35 -13.95 -1.52
CA ASP A 29 -4.72 -15.36 -1.34
C ASP A 29 -5.06 -16.04 -2.67
N PHE A 30 -5.84 -15.39 -3.55
CA PHE A 30 -6.14 -15.92 -4.88
C PHE A 30 -4.89 -16.06 -5.77
N MET A 31 -3.98 -15.08 -5.70
CA MET A 31 -2.70 -15.15 -6.39
C MET A 31 -1.86 -16.33 -5.88
N HIS A 32 -1.64 -16.42 -4.57
CA HIS A 32 -0.81 -17.46 -3.97
C HIS A 32 -1.39 -18.87 -4.13
N THR A 33 -2.69 -19.05 -3.98
CA THR A 33 -3.36 -20.36 -4.12
C THR A 33 -3.19 -20.93 -5.54
N ARG A 34 -2.92 -20.09 -6.52
CA ARG A 34 -2.66 -20.46 -7.92
C ARG A 34 -1.18 -20.49 -8.28
N GLY A 35 -0.29 -20.32 -7.30
CA GLY A 35 1.16 -20.25 -7.51
C GLY A 35 1.60 -19.01 -8.28
N LEU A 36 0.78 -17.94 -8.28
CA LEU A 36 1.08 -16.70 -8.98
C LEU A 36 1.91 -15.79 -8.08
N ASN A 37 2.97 -15.24 -8.66
CA ASN A 37 3.85 -14.29 -8.03
C ASN A 37 3.15 -12.92 -7.89
N MET A 38 3.18 -12.36 -6.68
CA MET A 38 2.65 -11.02 -6.42
C MET A 38 3.29 -9.91 -7.26
N CYS A 39 4.50 -10.11 -7.81
CA CYS A 39 5.12 -9.14 -8.72
C CYS A 39 4.33 -8.98 -10.03
N SER A 40 3.46 -9.92 -10.40
CA SER A 40 2.63 -9.78 -11.60
C SER A 40 1.32 -9.00 -11.38
N LEU A 41 1.14 -8.33 -10.23
CA LEU A 41 -0.01 -7.46 -10.00
C LEU A 41 -0.16 -6.36 -11.07
N GLY A 42 0.95 -5.77 -11.55
CA GLY A 42 0.91 -4.80 -12.64
C GLY A 42 0.28 -5.38 -13.90
N ARG A 43 0.67 -6.61 -14.28
CA ARG A 43 0.07 -7.33 -15.40
C ARG A 43 -1.40 -7.66 -15.18
N VAL A 44 -1.82 -7.96 -13.94
CA VAL A 44 -3.24 -8.16 -13.61
C VAL A 44 -4.04 -6.86 -13.82
N VAL A 45 -3.47 -5.71 -13.46
CA VAL A 45 -4.12 -4.40 -13.72
C VAL A 45 -4.37 -4.19 -15.22
N GLU A 46 -3.38 -4.50 -16.06
CA GLU A 46 -3.52 -4.40 -17.53
C GLU A 46 -4.61 -5.31 -18.07
N LEU A 47 -4.63 -6.57 -17.65
CA LEU A 47 -5.61 -7.55 -18.11
C LEU A 47 -7.03 -7.24 -17.60
N ALA A 48 -7.14 -6.60 -16.44
CA ALA A 48 -8.39 -6.24 -15.78
C ALA A 48 -8.97 -4.90 -16.27
N GLU A 49 -8.67 -4.45 -17.50
CA GLU A 49 -9.13 -3.17 -18.07
C GLU A 49 -10.65 -2.94 -17.91
N LYS A 50 -11.46 -4.00 -18.01
CA LYS A 50 -12.93 -3.93 -17.88
C LYS A 50 -13.43 -4.11 -16.44
N LEU A 51 -12.53 -4.23 -15.47
CA LEU A 51 -12.83 -4.52 -14.06
C LEU A 51 -12.16 -3.46 -13.16
N PRO A 52 -12.68 -2.22 -13.12
CA PRO A 52 -12.04 -1.11 -12.39
C PRO A 52 -11.89 -1.39 -10.89
N HIS A 53 -12.77 -2.20 -10.29
CA HIS A 53 -12.64 -2.62 -8.90
C HIS A 53 -11.41 -3.51 -8.67
N ILE A 54 -11.09 -4.42 -9.60
CA ILE A 54 -9.90 -5.28 -9.54
C ILE A 54 -8.64 -4.43 -9.72
N GLN A 55 -8.64 -3.53 -10.70
CA GLN A 55 -7.53 -2.59 -10.90
C GLN A 55 -7.27 -1.78 -9.63
N SER A 56 -8.34 -1.23 -9.04
CA SER A 56 -8.25 -0.47 -7.78
C SER A 56 -7.62 -1.31 -6.68
N ILE A 57 -8.08 -2.55 -6.43
CA ILE A 57 -7.52 -3.43 -5.39
C ILE A 57 -6.04 -3.71 -5.64
N CYS A 58 -5.66 -4.06 -6.87
CA CYS A 58 -4.26 -4.33 -7.22
C CYS A 58 -3.36 -3.12 -6.98
N ILE A 59 -3.77 -1.92 -7.42
CA ILE A 59 -2.97 -0.70 -7.27
C ILE A 59 -2.82 -0.34 -5.78
N HIS A 60 -3.90 -0.40 -5.00
CA HIS A 60 -3.82 -0.19 -3.55
C HIS A 60 -2.86 -1.20 -2.91
N GLU A 61 -2.96 -2.49 -3.25
CA GLU A 61 -2.10 -3.53 -2.70
C GLU A 61 -0.62 -3.31 -3.05
N MET A 62 -0.31 -2.87 -4.27
CA MET A 62 1.05 -2.52 -4.68
C MET A 62 1.61 -1.34 -3.88
N VAL A 63 0.85 -0.26 -3.72
CA VAL A 63 1.24 0.93 -2.94
C VAL A 63 1.42 0.59 -1.46
N ILE A 64 0.49 -0.16 -0.86
CA ILE A 64 0.59 -0.63 0.52
C ILE A 64 1.89 -1.44 0.70
N ARG A 65 2.20 -2.33 -0.26
CA ARG A 65 3.43 -3.13 -0.19
C ARG A 65 4.68 -2.27 -0.27
N ALA A 66 4.69 -1.21 -1.08
CA ALA A 66 5.77 -0.23 -1.15
C ALA A 66 5.96 0.49 0.20
N PHE A 67 4.89 1.12 0.72
CA PHE A 67 4.91 1.83 2.01
C PHE A 67 5.31 0.95 3.19
N LYS A 68 4.94 -0.33 3.17
CA LYS A 68 5.39 -1.31 4.18
C LYS A 68 6.91 -1.41 4.24
N HIS A 69 7.64 -1.27 3.12
CA HIS A 69 9.11 -1.29 3.15
C HIS A 69 9.68 -0.06 3.88
N VAL A 70 9.10 1.12 3.66
CA VAL A 70 9.50 2.36 4.34
C VAL A 70 9.31 2.22 5.85
N ILE A 71 8.11 1.86 6.30
CA ILE A 71 7.83 1.77 7.74
C ILE A 71 8.70 0.70 8.41
N ARG A 72 8.91 -0.45 7.78
CA ARG A 72 9.78 -1.49 8.36
C ARG A 72 11.23 -1.04 8.48
N ALA A 73 11.74 -0.30 7.49
CA ALA A 73 13.09 0.26 7.56
C ALA A 73 13.21 1.27 8.70
N VAL A 74 12.22 2.14 8.85
CA VAL A 74 12.14 3.11 9.95
C VAL A 74 12.11 2.41 11.31
N ILE A 75 11.20 1.44 11.52
CA ILE A 75 11.10 0.67 12.77
C ILE A 75 12.44 -0.02 13.09
N ALA A 76 13.12 -0.56 12.08
CA ALA A 76 14.40 -1.24 12.27
C ALA A 76 15.56 -0.29 12.58
N ALA A 77 15.43 1.01 12.27
CA ALA A 77 16.47 2.02 12.47
C ALA A 77 16.30 2.82 13.77
N VAL A 78 15.17 2.70 14.46
CA VAL A 78 14.92 3.40 15.73
C VAL A 78 15.51 2.61 16.90
N ASP A 79 16.57 3.14 17.50
CA ASP A 79 17.22 2.54 18.67
C ASP A 79 16.48 2.86 19.99
N ASP A 80 15.91 4.06 20.09
CA ASP A 80 15.18 4.51 21.29
C ASP A 80 13.68 4.23 21.19
N MET A 81 13.24 3.22 21.95
CA MET A 81 11.84 2.82 22.02
C MET A 81 10.89 3.93 22.49
N GLN A 82 11.37 4.95 23.22
CA GLN A 82 10.55 6.09 23.64
C GLN A 82 10.12 6.98 22.47
N ASN A 83 10.91 6.99 21.39
CA ASN A 83 10.63 7.78 20.19
C ASN A 83 9.91 6.99 19.10
N MET A 84 9.79 5.66 19.24
CA MET A 84 9.22 4.76 18.23
C MET A 84 7.84 5.22 17.74
N SER A 85 6.93 5.55 18.66
CA SER A 85 5.57 6.00 18.32
C SER A 85 5.55 7.31 17.55
N ALA A 86 6.40 8.28 17.95
CA ALA A 86 6.52 9.56 17.28
C ALA A 86 7.06 9.41 15.86
N VAL A 87 8.12 8.61 15.68
CA VAL A 87 8.73 8.36 14.36
C VAL A 87 7.77 7.61 13.43
N ILE A 88 6.99 6.64 13.95
CA ILE A 88 5.97 5.95 13.16
C ILE A 88 4.86 6.92 12.74
N ALA A 89 4.35 7.76 13.65
CA ALA A 89 3.32 8.74 13.34
C ALA A 89 3.80 9.75 12.28
N GLU A 90 5.02 10.26 12.42
CA GLU A 90 5.65 11.15 11.43
C GLU A 90 5.79 10.46 10.08
N THR A 91 6.25 9.20 10.06
CA THR A 91 6.34 8.42 8.82
C THR A 91 4.96 8.23 8.17
N LEU A 92 3.91 7.94 8.95
CA LEU A 92 2.55 7.83 8.42
C LEU A 92 2.04 9.16 7.87
N ASN A 93 2.36 10.30 8.51
CA ASN A 93 2.05 11.63 8.00
C ASN A 93 2.77 11.92 6.68
N ILE A 94 4.05 11.56 6.55
CA ILE A 94 4.77 11.66 5.27
C ILE A 94 4.07 10.81 4.20
N LEU A 95 3.68 9.58 4.51
CA LEU A 95 3.13 8.65 3.53
C LEU A 95 1.68 8.93 3.13
N LEU A 96 0.84 9.41 4.07
CA LEU A 96 -0.61 9.52 3.92
C LEU A 96 -1.17 10.92 4.16
N GLY A 97 -0.38 11.83 4.74
CA GLY A 97 -0.73 13.23 4.89
C GLY A 97 -0.96 13.91 3.55
N SER A 98 -1.86 14.88 3.55
CA SER A 98 -2.06 15.78 2.41
C SER A 98 -0.92 16.79 2.28
N PRO A 99 -0.67 17.32 1.07
CA PRO A 99 0.22 18.48 0.92
C PRO A 99 -0.24 19.65 1.82
N ARG A 100 0.70 20.38 2.42
CA ARG A 100 0.42 21.62 3.15
C ARG A 100 0.10 22.72 2.14
N LEU A 101 -1.01 23.43 2.36
CA LEU A 101 -1.46 24.49 1.45
C LEU A 101 -0.84 25.87 1.77
N GLU A 102 -0.21 26.04 2.94
CA GLU A 102 0.16 27.37 3.45
C GLU A 102 1.67 27.49 3.76
N ASN A 103 2.31 28.45 3.07
CA ASN A 103 3.51 29.22 3.45
C ASN A 103 4.92 28.68 3.22
N ASP A 104 5.14 27.49 2.64
CA ASP A 104 6.51 27.07 2.24
C ASP A 104 6.49 26.21 0.95
N LEU A 105 6.24 26.89 -0.16
CA LEU A 105 5.90 26.30 -1.47
C LEU A 105 7.01 25.40 -2.05
N ASP A 106 8.27 25.62 -1.69
CA ASP A 106 9.41 24.90 -2.29
C ASP A 106 9.74 23.58 -1.56
N THR A 107 9.62 23.52 -0.23
CA THR A 107 10.04 22.33 0.54
C THR A 107 8.95 21.26 0.61
N ASP A 108 7.70 21.63 0.91
CA ASP A 108 6.59 20.67 1.11
C ASP A 108 6.11 20.06 -0.22
N ALA A 109 6.05 20.89 -1.27
CA ALA A 109 5.82 20.38 -2.62
C ALA A 109 6.95 19.43 -3.04
N ASN A 110 8.19 19.72 -2.69
CA ASN A 110 9.33 18.85 -2.98
C ASN A 110 9.24 17.51 -2.23
N GLU A 111 8.88 17.49 -0.93
CA GLU A 111 8.67 16.25 -0.17
C GLU A 111 7.55 15.39 -0.75
N HIS A 112 6.40 15.99 -1.05
CA HIS A 112 5.29 15.30 -1.71
C HIS A 112 5.71 14.71 -3.06
N ASN A 113 6.45 15.48 -3.87
CA ASN A 113 6.98 15.02 -5.16
C ASN A 113 8.02 13.90 -5.01
N LEU A 114 8.89 13.96 -4.00
CA LEU A 114 9.88 12.92 -3.73
C LEU A 114 9.20 11.60 -3.32
N ARG A 115 8.19 11.67 -2.45
CA ARG A 115 7.37 10.52 -2.09
C ARG A 115 6.71 9.89 -3.31
N LEU A 116 6.08 10.68 -4.17
CA LEU A 116 5.44 10.20 -5.39
C LEU A 116 6.45 9.52 -6.32
N LYS A 117 7.56 10.19 -6.62
CA LYS A 117 8.63 9.65 -7.46
C LYS A 117 9.18 8.34 -6.91
N TRP A 118 9.38 8.25 -5.59
CA TRP A 118 9.85 7.02 -4.95
C TRP A 118 8.85 5.87 -5.12
N VAL A 119 7.55 6.12 -4.92
CA VAL A 119 6.51 5.10 -5.13
C VAL A 119 6.48 4.68 -6.59
N GLU A 120 6.49 5.63 -7.53
CA GLU A 120 6.52 5.34 -8.97
C GLU A 120 7.73 4.48 -9.35
N SER A 121 8.93 4.83 -8.88
CA SER A 121 10.15 4.02 -9.11
C SER A 121 10.01 2.62 -8.52
N PHE A 122 9.56 2.51 -7.26
CA PHE A 122 9.37 1.21 -6.61
C PHE A 122 8.37 0.33 -7.37
N LEU A 123 7.27 0.92 -7.85
CA LEU A 123 6.23 0.20 -8.58
C LEU A 123 6.70 -0.23 -9.97
N SER A 124 7.42 0.65 -10.66
CA SER A 124 7.99 0.36 -11.97
C SER A 124 9.00 -0.80 -11.89
N GLU A 125 9.93 -0.74 -10.94
CA GLU A 125 10.96 -1.77 -10.78
C GLU A 125 10.39 -3.12 -10.31
N ARG A 126 9.40 -3.10 -9.39
CA ARG A 126 8.91 -4.32 -8.75
C ARG A 126 7.75 -4.99 -9.50
N TYR A 127 6.87 -4.19 -10.10
CA TYR A 127 5.62 -4.67 -10.70
C TYR A 127 5.49 -4.34 -12.18
N CYS A 128 6.51 -3.72 -12.80
CA CYS A 128 6.44 -3.21 -14.16
C CYS A 128 5.24 -2.28 -14.38
N TRP A 129 4.83 -1.54 -13.33
CA TRP A 129 3.64 -0.69 -13.35
C TRP A 129 4.02 0.78 -13.14
N THR A 130 3.55 1.63 -14.06
CA THR A 130 3.67 3.08 -13.94
C THR A 130 2.31 3.64 -13.51
N LEU A 131 2.28 4.33 -12.37
CA LEU A 131 1.09 5.08 -11.96
C LEU A 131 0.84 6.19 -12.97
N LYS A 132 -0.40 6.29 -13.42
CA LYS A 132 -0.93 7.39 -14.21
C LYS A 132 -1.73 8.27 -13.24
N ASP A 133 -2.97 8.54 -13.59
CA ASP A 133 -3.95 9.34 -12.84
C ASP A 133 -4.50 8.59 -11.61
N GLU A 134 -4.23 7.28 -11.47
CA GLU A 134 -4.82 6.45 -10.42
C GLU A 134 -4.36 6.83 -9.02
N PHE A 135 -3.22 7.52 -8.88
CA PHE A 135 -2.74 7.99 -7.57
C PHE A 135 -3.76 8.92 -6.89
N ALA A 136 -4.42 9.80 -7.66
CA ALA A 136 -5.43 10.71 -7.13
C ALA A 136 -6.69 9.98 -6.62
N HIS A 137 -6.91 8.74 -7.06
CA HIS A 137 -8.07 7.92 -6.71
C HIS A 137 -7.77 6.91 -5.59
N LEU A 138 -6.54 6.92 -5.06
CA LEU A 138 -6.17 6.07 -3.94
C LEU A 138 -6.87 6.50 -2.66
N ARG A 139 -7.54 5.54 -2.03
CA ARG A 139 -8.26 5.74 -0.78
C ARG A 139 -7.31 5.52 0.40
N LYS A 140 -6.86 6.62 1.00
CA LYS A 140 -5.97 6.64 2.17
C LYS A 140 -6.41 5.67 3.30
N PRO A 141 -7.71 5.53 3.66
CA PRO A 141 -8.13 4.57 4.69
C PRO A 141 -7.85 3.11 4.34
N ILE A 142 -7.97 2.74 3.05
CA ILE A 142 -7.65 1.37 2.58
C ILE A 142 -6.15 1.14 2.70
N ILE A 143 -5.34 2.15 2.33
CA ILE A 143 -3.88 2.06 2.44
C ILE A 143 -3.49 1.91 3.91
N LEU A 144 -4.02 2.76 4.80
CA LEU A 144 -3.75 2.68 6.23
C LEU A 144 -4.08 1.28 6.77
N ARG A 145 -5.30 0.79 6.54
CA ARG A 145 -5.73 -0.54 7.02
C ARG A 145 -4.82 -1.67 6.52
N GLY A 146 -4.49 -1.63 5.23
CA GLY A 146 -3.60 -2.64 4.62
C GLY A 146 -2.18 -2.56 5.15
N LEU A 147 -1.69 -1.36 5.45
CA LEU A 147 -0.36 -1.11 5.99
C LEU A 147 -0.26 -1.59 7.43
N CYS A 148 -1.24 -1.27 8.27
CA CYS A 148 -1.37 -1.78 9.64
C CYS A 148 -1.30 -3.30 9.66
N SER A 149 -2.09 -3.96 8.80
CA SER A 149 -2.15 -5.42 8.71
C SER A 149 -0.84 -6.06 8.22
N LYS A 150 -0.02 -5.35 7.45
CA LYS A 150 1.22 -5.89 6.84
C LYS A 150 2.49 -5.54 7.61
N VAL A 151 2.46 -4.49 8.42
CA VAL A 151 3.55 -4.10 9.32
C VAL A 151 3.34 -4.68 10.71
N GLY A 152 2.07 -4.79 11.14
CA GLY A 152 1.69 -5.18 12.49
C GLY A 152 1.46 -3.97 13.39
N LEU A 153 1.00 -2.85 12.82
CA LEU A 153 0.71 -1.64 13.61
C LEU A 153 -0.72 -1.69 14.14
N GLU A 154 -0.87 -1.38 15.42
CA GLU A 154 -2.16 -1.14 16.06
C GLU A 154 -2.31 0.35 16.34
N LEU A 155 -3.33 0.97 15.76
CA LEU A 155 -3.67 2.37 15.99
C LEU A 155 -4.94 2.52 16.83
N VAL A 156 -5.07 3.66 17.49
CA VAL A 156 -6.30 4.06 18.18
C VAL A 156 -7.47 4.09 17.20
N ALA A 157 -8.60 3.52 17.59
CA ALA A 157 -9.83 3.57 16.78
C ALA A 157 -10.47 4.97 16.91
N ARG A 158 -10.17 5.85 15.96
CA ARG A 158 -10.82 7.16 15.83
C ARG A 158 -10.97 7.57 14.37
N ASP A 159 -11.77 8.61 14.14
CA ASP A 159 -11.89 9.22 12.83
C ASP A 159 -10.67 10.11 12.56
N TYR A 160 -9.80 9.64 11.67
CA TYR A 160 -8.63 10.37 11.21
C TYR A 160 -9.03 11.33 10.08
N ASP A 161 -8.71 12.61 10.24
CA ASP A 161 -8.83 13.57 9.14
C ASP A 161 -7.71 13.36 8.12
N MET A 162 -7.96 12.48 7.16
CA MET A 162 -7.02 12.16 6.08
C MET A 162 -6.81 13.33 5.08
N ASN A 163 -7.53 14.44 5.23
CA ASN A 163 -7.28 15.65 4.44
C ASN A 163 -6.25 16.57 5.12
N SER A 164 -5.97 16.37 6.41
CA SER A 164 -4.90 17.06 7.13
C SER A 164 -3.51 16.68 6.59
N PRO A 165 -2.52 17.57 6.67
CA PRO A 165 -1.12 17.21 6.47
C PRO A 165 -0.58 16.28 7.56
N ASN A 166 -1.15 16.32 8.77
CA ASN A 166 -0.72 15.50 9.90
C ASN A 166 -1.91 14.79 10.56
N PRO A 167 -2.48 13.75 9.91
CA PRO A 167 -3.58 12.98 10.48
C PRO A 167 -3.24 12.22 11.77
N PHE A 168 -1.97 11.83 11.94
CA PHE A 168 -1.50 10.94 13.01
C PHE A 168 -0.62 11.67 14.04
N ASP A 169 -0.81 11.32 15.31
CA ASP A 169 0.02 11.72 16.46
C ASP A 169 0.66 10.49 17.10
N LYS A 170 1.74 10.69 17.86
CA LYS A 170 2.42 9.60 18.60
C LYS A 170 1.47 8.83 19.54
N SER A 171 0.47 9.50 20.11
CA SER A 171 -0.53 8.89 20.99
C SER A 171 -1.49 7.95 20.25
N ASP A 172 -1.52 8.01 18.92
CA ASP A 172 -2.31 7.10 18.10
C ASP A 172 -1.68 5.72 17.96
N ILE A 173 -0.37 5.58 18.19
CA ILE A 173 0.35 4.31 18.01
C ILE A 173 0.23 3.52 19.32
N VAL A 174 -0.63 2.51 19.32
CA VAL A 174 -0.92 1.69 20.51
C VAL A 174 0.12 0.59 20.68
N ASN A 175 0.44 -0.12 19.58
CA ASN A 175 1.32 -1.28 19.64
C ASN A 175 1.93 -1.62 18.29
N ILE A 176 2.99 -2.43 18.34
CA ILE A 176 3.63 -3.04 17.18
C ILE A 176 3.74 -4.55 17.42
N VAL A 177 2.98 -5.33 16.66
CA VAL A 177 2.90 -6.78 16.78
C VAL A 177 3.75 -7.45 15.69
N PRO A 178 4.69 -8.35 16.05
CA PRO A 178 5.47 -9.08 15.07
C PRO A 178 4.59 -9.91 14.12
N ILE A 179 4.81 -9.78 12.80
CA ILE A 179 4.13 -10.61 11.80
C ILE A 179 5.01 -11.80 11.42
N CYS A 180 4.65 -12.98 11.89
CA CYS A 180 5.25 -14.23 11.45
C CYS A 180 4.65 -14.65 10.10
N LYS A 181 5.52 -14.87 9.09
CA LYS A 181 5.13 -15.55 7.86
C LYS A 181 5.49 -17.02 7.97
N VAL A 182 4.50 -17.90 7.86
CA VAL A 182 4.75 -19.33 7.75
C VAL A 182 5.28 -19.60 6.34
N ALA A 183 6.51 -20.09 6.24
CA ALA A 183 7.06 -20.59 4.98
C ALA A 183 6.55 -22.03 4.82
N TYR A 184 5.64 -22.25 3.86
CA TYR A 184 5.34 -23.59 3.40
C TYR A 184 6.43 -23.97 2.38
N TYR A 185 7.23 -24.97 2.72
CA TYR A 185 8.26 -25.56 1.86
C TYR A 185 7.65 -26.59 0.90
#